data_AF-A0A4P9Y311-F1
#
_entry.id   AF-A0A4P9Y311-F1
#
_cell.length_a   1.000
_cell.length_b   1.000
_cell.length_c   1.000
_cell.angle_alpha   90.00
_cell.angle_beta   90.00
_cell.angle_gamma   90.00
#
_symmetry.space_group_name_H-M   'P 1'
#
loop_
_entity.id
_entity.type
_entity.pdbx_description
1 polymer ?
#
loop_
_entity_poly.entity_id
_entity_poly.type
_entity_poly.pdbx_seq_one_letter_code
_entity_poly.pdbx_strand_id
1 'polypeptide(L)'
;MSDINAASPSKGHSVVPSRPHDPVSSFFTSEDYSHLPLKPDHTSRPLWVCPVSGHILLEAFSPISEQAQDFLTTIAEPLSRPAHVHEYKLTAFSLYAAVSVGMETKAIIEVLNRLSKIPIPGNLVRLIEQCTLSY
;
A
#
# COMPACT_ATOMS: atom_id res chain seq x y z
N MET A 1 3.17 6.12 -55.89
CA MET A 1 4.44 5.82 -55.17
C MET A 1 4.78 7.07 -54.38
N SER A 2 4.62 7.17 -53.06
CA SER A 2 4.38 6.18 -52.01
C SER A 2 3.93 6.95 -50.76
N ASP A 3 3.12 6.31 -49.93
CA ASP A 3 2.47 6.87 -48.75
C ASP A 3 3.43 7.40 -47.67
N ILE A 4 3.12 8.57 -47.12
CA ILE A 4 3.77 9.13 -45.92
C ILE A 4 2.88 8.76 -44.73
N ASN A 5 3.22 7.63 -44.11
CA ASN A 5 2.48 7.07 -42.98
C ASN A 5 2.71 7.91 -41.71
N ALA A 6 1.61 8.32 -41.08
CA ALA A 6 1.59 9.01 -39.80
C ALA A 6 2.00 8.05 -38.67
N ALA A 7 3.17 8.29 -38.06
CA ALA A 7 3.59 7.57 -36.87
C ALA A 7 2.88 8.14 -35.63
N SER A 8 1.83 7.44 -35.18
CA SER A 8 1.22 7.64 -33.87
C SER A 8 2.21 7.25 -32.75
N PRO A 9 2.32 8.01 -31.64
CA PRO A 9 3.20 7.65 -30.54
C PRO A 9 2.63 6.43 -29.79
N SER A 10 3.44 5.38 -29.70
CA SER A 10 3.17 4.16 -28.96
C SER A 10 2.92 4.47 -27.48
N LYS A 11 1.70 4.18 -27.01
CA LYS A 11 1.37 4.18 -25.58
C LYS A 11 2.35 3.27 -24.83
N GLY A 12 3.09 3.84 -23.88
CA GLY A 12 3.86 3.10 -22.90
C GLY A 12 2.92 2.20 -22.12
N HIS A 13 2.90 0.91 -22.47
CA HIS A 13 2.24 -0.10 -21.68
C HIS A 13 3.13 -0.34 -20.47
N SER A 14 2.72 0.13 -19.29
CA SER A 14 3.24 -0.37 -18.03
C SER A 14 3.00 -1.88 -18.03
N VAL A 15 4.07 -2.65 -18.25
CA VAL A 15 4.07 -4.11 -18.22
C VAL A 15 3.68 -4.51 -16.81
N VAL A 16 2.40 -4.81 -16.60
CA VAL A 16 1.94 -5.45 -15.37
C VAL A 16 2.49 -6.87 -15.43
N PRO A 17 3.37 -7.30 -14.51
CA PRO A 17 3.87 -8.65 -14.52
C PRO A 17 2.68 -9.62 -14.44
N SER A 18 2.63 -10.58 -15.37
CA SER A 18 1.59 -11.61 -15.42
C SER A 18 1.56 -12.35 -14.08
N ARG A 19 0.36 -12.54 -13.49
CA ARG A 19 0.18 -13.32 -12.26
C ARG A 19 0.90 -14.67 -12.39
N PRO A 20 1.90 -14.98 -11.55
CA PRO A 20 2.45 -16.32 -11.50
C PRO A 20 1.33 -17.25 -11.03
N HIS A 21 0.89 -18.15 -11.90
CA HIS A 21 -0.14 -19.12 -11.57
C HIS A 21 0.54 -20.33 -10.95
N ASP A 22 0.46 -20.46 -9.63
CA ASP A 22 0.93 -21.61 -8.89
C ASP A 22 -0.25 -22.51 -8.48
N PRO A 23 0.00 -23.73 -7.94
CA PRO A 23 -1.06 -24.66 -7.56
C PRO A 23 -2.00 -24.14 -6.46
N VAL A 24 -1.63 -23.07 -5.75
CA VAL A 24 -2.41 -22.52 -4.63
C VAL A 24 -3.06 -21.17 -4.96
N SER A 25 -2.74 -20.53 -6.09
CA SER A 25 -3.37 -19.28 -6.54
C SER A 25 -4.90 -19.33 -6.54
N SER A 26 -5.51 -20.50 -6.76
CA SER A 26 -6.97 -20.68 -6.73
C SER A 26 -7.62 -20.47 -5.36
N PHE A 27 -6.85 -20.62 -4.26
CA PHE A 27 -7.35 -20.36 -2.92
C PHE A 27 -7.43 -18.86 -2.61
N PHE A 28 -6.62 -18.04 -3.27
CA PHE A 28 -6.45 -16.61 -2.98
C PHE A 28 -7.32 -15.70 -3.86
N THR A 29 -8.55 -16.15 -4.19
CA THR A 29 -9.59 -15.46 -5.00
C THR A 29 -9.22 -14.03 -5.46
N SER A 30 -9.39 -13.03 -4.60
CA SER A 30 -9.10 -11.62 -4.89
C SER A 30 -7.87 -11.06 -4.16
N GLU A 31 -7.25 -11.81 -3.25
CA GLU A 31 -6.16 -11.36 -2.37
C GLU A 31 -4.80 -12.00 -2.72
N ASP A 32 -4.63 -12.47 -3.96
CA ASP A 32 -3.32 -12.89 -4.48
C ASP A 32 -2.49 -11.67 -4.91
N TYR A 33 -1.44 -11.39 -4.14
CA TYR A 33 -0.53 -10.25 -4.32
C TYR A 33 0.89 -10.66 -4.70
N SER A 34 1.11 -11.92 -5.09
CA SER A 34 2.43 -12.48 -5.47
C SER A 34 3.16 -11.72 -6.60
N HIS A 35 2.41 -11.00 -7.43
CA HIS A 35 2.88 -10.28 -8.60
C HIS A 35 3.23 -8.80 -8.33
N LEU A 36 3.00 -8.31 -7.09
CA LEU A 36 3.23 -6.89 -6.80
C LEU A 36 4.73 -6.54 -6.82
N PRO A 37 5.13 -5.44 -7.48
CA PRO A 37 6.53 -5.04 -7.55
C PRO A 37 7.03 -4.55 -6.19
N LEU A 38 8.22 -4.98 -5.81
CA LEU A 38 8.94 -4.47 -4.65
C LEU A 38 9.70 -3.20 -5.00
N LYS A 39 9.81 -2.28 -4.05
CA LYS A 39 10.72 -1.15 -4.16
C LYS A 39 12.18 -1.63 -4.04
N PRO A 40 13.15 -0.97 -4.69
CA PRO A 40 14.56 -1.38 -4.63
C PRO A 40 15.14 -1.48 -3.21
N ASP A 41 14.63 -0.68 -2.28
CA ASP A 41 15.04 -0.59 -0.88
C ASP A 41 14.05 -1.29 0.09
N HIS A 42 13.30 -2.30 -0.39
CA HIS A 42 12.28 -3.01 0.38
C HIS A 42 12.80 -3.66 1.67
N THR A 43 14.09 -3.99 1.75
CA THR A 43 14.70 -4.59 2.95
C THR A 43 14.70 -3.63 4.14
N SER A 44 14.72 -2.33 3.89
CA SER A 44 14.76 -1.29 4.92
C SER A 44 13.37 -0.75 5.28
N ARG A 45 12.31 -1.32 4.71
CA ARG A 45 10.92 -0.86 4.85
C ARG A 45 10.10 -1.90 5.59
N PRO A 46 9.41 -1.56 6.70
CA PRO A 46 8.81 -2.57 7.58
C PRO A 46 7.37 -2.95 7.21
N LEU A 47 6.71 -2.26 6.27
CA LEU A 47 5.27 -2.44 6.03
C LEU A 47 4.97 -3.20 4.74
N TRP A 48 3.99 -4.10 4.83
CA TRP A 48 3.24 -4.63 3.70
C TRP A 48 1.82 -4.07 3.76
N VAL A 49 1.33 -3.54 2.64
CA VAL A 49 0.02 -2.91 2.56
C VAL A 49 -0.84 -3.68 1.57
N CYS A 50 -1.93 -4.28 2.02
CA CYS A 50 -2.85 -5.02 1.17
C CYS A 50 -3.71 -4.03 0.35
N PRO A 51 -3.63 -4.05 -0.99
CA PRO A 51 -4.31 -3.08 -1.85
C PRO A 51 -5.82 -2.96 -1.63
N VAL A 52 -6.52 -4.09 -1.51
CA VAL A 52 -8.00 -4.11 -1.53
C VAL A 52 -8.57 -4.02 -0.12
N SER A 53 -8.04 -4.82 0.80
CA SER A 53 -8.58 -4.97 2.16
C SER A 53 -8.16 -3.85 3.12
N GLY A 54 -7.10 -3.09 2.81
CA GLY A 54 -6.56 -2.06 3.71
C GLY A 54 -5.83 -2.64 4.93
N HIS A 55 -5.58 -3.94 4.95
CA HIS A 55 -4.75 -4.59 5.97
C HIS A 55 -3.30 -4.14 5.81
N ILE A 56 -2.62 -3.95 6.93
CA ILE A 56 -1.20 -3.60 6.98
C ILE A 56 -0.51 -4.61 7.88
N LEU A 57 0.54 -5.23 7.36
CA LEU A 57 1.45 -6.06 8.15
C LEU A 57 2.69 -5.25 8.48
N LEU A 58 3.05 -5.21 9.76
CA LEU A 58 4.25 -4.58 10.29
C LEU A 58 5.25 -5.65 10.72
N GLU A 59 6.44 -5.61 10.13
CA GLU A 59 7.59 -6.42 10.52
C GLU A 59 8.26 -5.84 11.78
N ALA A 60 7.98 -6.40 12.96
CA ALA A 60 8.48 -5.92 14.25
C ALA A 60 10.00 -6.08 14.41
N PHE A 61 10.62 -6.94 13.60
CA PHE A 61 12.07 -7.18 13.57
C PHE A 61 12.86 -6.12 12.77
N SER A 62 12.18 -5.17 12.11
CA SER A 62 12.85 -4.06 11.44
C SER A 62 13.44 -3.06 12.45
N PRO A 63 14.62 -2.46 12.22
CA PRO A 63 15.20 -1.45 13.10
C PRO A 63 14.32 -0.19 13.29
N ILE A 64 13.41 0.08 12.36
CA ILE A 64 12.48 1.22 12.40
C ILE A 64 11.05 0.79 12.74
N SER A 65 10.86 -0.41 13.30
CA SER A 65 9.54 -0.96 13.61
C SER A 65 8.79 -0.12 14.65
N GLU A 66 9.48 0.40 15.66
CA GLU A 66 8.88 1.26 16.70
C GLU A 66 8.28 2.54 16.10
N GLN A 67 9.04 3.22 15.24
CA GLN A 67 8.57 4.41 14.52
C GLN A 67 7.38 4.11 13.61
N ALA A 68 7.40 2.96 12.94
CA ALA A 68 6.28 2.50 12.13
C ALA A 68 5.06 2.14 12.98
N GLN A 69 5.27 1.57 14.17
CA GLN A 69 4.21 1.22 15.11
C GLN A 69 3.51 2.47 15.66
N ASP A 70 4.26 3.50 16.03
CA ASP A 70 3.72 4.78 16.51
C ASP A 70 2.86 5.45 15.44
N PHE A 71 3.35 5.46 14.20
CA PHE A 71 2.59 5.94 13.05
C PHE A 71 1.30 5.15 12.85
N LEU A 72 1.36 3.82 12.80
CA LEU A 72 0.19 2.97 12.59
C LEU A 72 -0.83 3.08 13.73
N THR A 73 -0.38 3.23 14.97
CA THR A 73 -1.27 3.46 16.13
C THR A 73 -2.09 4.73 15.98
N THR A 74 -1.57 5.72 15.24
CA THR A 74 -2.27 6.98 15.00
C THR A 74 -3.27 6.87 13.85
N ILE A 75 -2.96 6.08 12.80
CA ILE A 75 -3.73 6.10 11.54
C ILE A 75 -4.57 4.85 11.27
N ALA A 76 -4.41 3.77 12.04
CA ALA A 76 -4.99 2.46 11.77
C ALA A 76 -5.48 1.77 13.04
N GLU A 77 -6.43 0.84 12.89
CA GLU A 77 -6.90 -0.01 13.97
C GLU A 77 -5.98 -1.22 14.15
N PRO A 78 -5.53 -1.56 15.39
CA PRO A 78 -4.78 -2.78 15.63
C PRO A 78 -5.69 -4.01 15.55
N LEU A 79 -5.25 -5.06 14.86
CA LEU A 79 -5.97 -6.34 14.76
C LEU A 79 -5.29 -7.44 15.57
N SER A 80 -4.00 -7.68 15.32
CA SER A 80 -3.22 -8.71 16.01
C SER A 80 -1.79 -8.26 16.28
N ARG A 81 -1.21 -8.69 17.42
CA ARG A 81 0.17 -8.33 17.82
C ARG A 81 1.02 -9.54 18.27
N PRO A 82 1.30 -10.51 17.38
CA PRO A 82 2.35 -11.52 17.60
C PRO A 82 3.75 -10.94 17.81
N ALA A 83 4.72 -11.77 18.21
CA ALA A 83 6.08 -11.30 18.54
C ALA A 83 6.86 -10.66 17.37
N HIS A 84 6.55 -11.02 16.12
CA HIS A 84 7.39 -10.66 14.96
C HIS A 84 6.64 -9.91 13.85
N VAL A 85 5.35 -10.16 13.70
CA VAL A 85 4.52 -9.55 12.65
C VAL A 85 3.24 -9.08 13.30
N HIS A 86 2.98 -7.78 13.25
CA HIS A 86 1.74 -7.19 13.74
C HIS A 86 0.81 -6.90 12.57
N GLU A 87 -0.48 -6.91 12.84
CA GLU A 87 -1.52 -6.65 11.86
C GLU A 87 -2.35 -5.44 12.29
N TYR A 88 -2.56 -4.53 11.33
CA TYR A 88 -3.37 -3.33 11.46
C TYR A 88 -4.34 -3.25 10.28
N LYS A 89 -5.36 -2.40 10.40
CA LYS A 89 -6.31 -2.13 9.34
C LYS A 89 -6.62 -0.65 9.22
N LEU A 90 -6.50 -0.13 8.01
CA LEU A 90 -7.02 1.20 7.68
C LEU A 90 -8.53 1.14 7.54
N THR A 91 -9.20 2.04 8.24
CA THR A 91 -10.65 2.21 8.23
C THR A 91 -10.98 3.68 8.07
N ALA A 92 -12.20 3.99 7.62
CA ALA A 92 -12.66 5.37 7.58
C ALA A 92 -12.61 6.03 8.98
N PHE A 93 -12.93 5.25 10.03
CA PHE A 93 -12.91 5.72 11.42
C PHE A 93 -11.50 6.06 11.91
N SER A 94 -10.53 5.17 11.69
CA SER A 94 -9.13 5.42 12.10
C SER A 94 -8.51 6.60 11.35
N LEU A 95 -8.76 6.73 10.04
CA LEU A 95 -8.29 7.87 9.26
C LEU A 95 -8.94 9.19 9.70
N TYR A 96 -10.24 9.17 10.02
CA TYR A 96 -10.92 10.33 10.57
C TYR A 96 -10.35 10.75 11.93
N ALA A 97 -10.06 9.78 12.80
CA ALA A 97 -9.42 10.04 14.08
C ALA A 97 -8.02 10.66 13.91
N ALA A 98 -7.24 10.17 12.96
CA ALA A 98 -5.90 10.71 12.66
C ALA A 98 -5.93 12.17 12.23
N VAL A 99 -6.88 12.56 11.36
CA VAL A 99 -7.05 13.96 10.96
C VAL A 99 -7.55 14.81 12.12
N SER A 100 -8.43 14.25 12.96
CA SER A 100 -8.94 14.96 14.14
C SER A 100 -7.86 15.31 15.16
N VAL A 101 -6.74 14.57 15.19
CA VAL A 101 -5.56 14.89 16.01
C VAL A 101 -4.53 15.74 15.28
N GLY A 102 -4.84 16.21 14.07
CA GLY A 102 -4.03 17.17 13.32
C GLY A 102 -3.09 16.56 12.28
N MET A 103 -3.24 15.28 11.90
CA MET A 103 -2.45 14.72 10.81
C MET A 103 -2.95 15.21 9.44
N GLU A 104 -2.03 15.68 8.61
CA GLU A 104 -2.34 16.05 7.24
C GLU A 104 -2.47 14.81 6.33
N THR A 105 -3.48 14.80 5.45
CA THR A 105 -3.70 13.74 4.45
C THR A 105 -2.44 13.39 3.66
N LYS A 106 -1.72 14.43 3.19
CA LYS A 106 -0.48 14.25 2.42
C LYS A 106 0.61 13.57 3.25
N ALA A 107 0.77 13.99 4.50
CA ALA A 107 1.74 13.38 5.41
C ALA A 107 1.43 11.90 5.65
N ILE A 108 0.16 11.52 5.81
CA ILE A 108 -0.25 10.10 5.93
C ILE A 108 0.20 9.30 4.71
N ILE A 109 -0.10 9.79 3.49
CA ILE A 109 0.25 9.10 2.24
C ILE A 109 1.78 9.01 2.07
N GLU A 110 2.51 10.09 2.34
CA GLU A 110 3.96 10.15 2.20
C GLU A 110 4.67 9.21 3.17
N VAL A 111 4.28 9.21 4.45
CA VAL A 111 4.87 8.34 5.47
C VAL A 111 4.53 6.88 5.18
N LEU A 112 3.28 6.58 4.82
CA LEU A 112 2.87 5.22 4.45
C LEU A 112 3.67 4.72 3.23
N ASN A 113 3.86 5.57 2.22
CA ASN A 113 4.67 5.22 1.06
C ASN A 113 6.16 5.07 1.40
N ARG A 114 6.69 5.83 2.36
CA ARG A 114 8.08 5.69 2.85
C ARG A 114 8.28 4.38 3.61
N LEU A 115 7.29 3.94 4.39
CA LEU A 115 7.40 2.73 5.20
C LEU A 115 6.98 1.44 4.46
N SER A 116 6.20 1.54 3.37
CA SER A 116 5.72 0.39 2.61
C SER A 116 6.76 -0.16 1.63
N LYS A 117 6.99 -1.47 1.69
CA LYS A 117 7.85 -2.24 0.77
C LYS A 117 7.37 -2.19 -0.68
N ILE A 118 6.06 -2.07 -0.88
CA ILE A 118 5.44 -1.96 -2.21
C ILE A 118 5.01 -0.51 -2.48
N PRO A 119 4.90 -0.10 -3.76
CA PRO A 119 4.22 1.15 -4.10
C PRO A 119 2.79 1.16 -3.56
N ILE A 120 2.37 2.30 -3.01
CA ILE A 120 1.00 2.42 -2.48
C ILE A 120 0.01 2.37 -3.64
N PRO A 121 -0.97 1.44 -3.62
CA PRO A 121 -1.99 1.35 -4.65
C PRO A 121 -2.87 2.60 -4.72
N GLY A 122 -3.19 3.07 -5.92
CA GLY A 122 -3.97 4.31 -6.11
C GLY A 122 -5.39 4.25 -5.54
N ASN A 123 -5.98 3.06 -5.38
CA ASN A 123 -7.25 2.91 -4.68
C ASN A 123 -7.13 3.19 -3.17
N LEU A 124 -6.01 2.83 -2.54
CA LEU A 124 -5.76 3.15 -1.14
C LEU A 124 -5.50 4.64 -0.94
N VAL A 125 -4.76 5.27 -1.86
CA VAL A 125 -4.58 6.74 -1.86
C VAL A 125 -5.93 7.44 -1.91
N ARG A 126 -6.81 7.05 -2.84
CA ARG A 126 -8.17 7.60 -2.95
C ARG A 126 -9.01 7.37 -1.70
N LEU A 127 -8.90 6.21 -1.06
CA LEU A 127 -9.58 5.93 0.21
C LEU A 127 -9.12 6.93 1.29
N ILE A 128 -7.81 7.13 1.42
CA ILE A 128 -7.23 8.08 2.39
C ILE A 128 -7.71 9.50 2.08
N GLU A 129 -7.62 9.95 0.82
CA GLU A 129 -8.10 11.27 0.40
C GLU A 129 -9.59 11.45 0.68
N GLN A 130 -10.43 10.48 0.33
CA GLN A 130 -11.88 10.57 0.52
C GLN A 130 -12.26 10.63 2.01
N CYS A 131 -11.62 9.83 2.85
CA CYS A 131 -11.89 9.80 4.29
C CYS A 131 -11.38 11.04 5.03
N THR A 132 -10.37 11.72 4.49
CA THR A 132 -9.71 12.85 5.18
C THR A 132 -10.08 14.22 4.63
N LEU A 133 -10.55 14.33 3.37
CA LEU A 133 -10.97 15.58 2.72
C LEU A 133 -12.47 15.82 2.71
N SER A 134 -13.28 14.92 3.28
CA SER A 134 -14.74 15.12 3.38
C SER A 134 -15.15 16.18 4.43
N TYR A 135 -14.26 17.14 4.72
CA TYR A 135 -14.45 18.26 5.64
C TYR A 135 -13.78 19.53 5.10
#